data_AF-A0A9X2U938-F1
#
_entry.id   AF-A0A9X2U938-F1
#
_cell.length_a   1.000
_cell.length_b   1.000
_cell.length_c   1.000
_cell.angle_alpha   90.00
_cell.angle_beta   90.00
_cell.angle_gamma   90.00
#
_symmetry.space_group_name_H-M   'P 1'
#
loop_
_entity.id
_entity.type
_entity.pdbx_description
1 polymer ?
#
loop_
_entity_poly.entity_id
_entity_poly.type
_entity_poly.pdbx_seq_one_letter_code
_entity_poly.pdbx_strand_id
1 'polypeptide(L)'
;MISRYTSFATVVLVSLIFAACGLKDPEWAGSWEVTRANGEQIENGAVYYDLSEEAVIQIYRGSDGEDCSILTHNISEINGNVVTITTGKSKSRYERIRYEVSGETLKETSPADSSDHNVIAKAVDGDPRYLAGCE
;
A
#
# COMPACT_ATOMS: atom_id res chain seq x y z
N MET A 1 48.68 -30.03 43.15
CA MET A 1 47.31 -30.13 42.61
C MET A 1 46.36 -29.68 43.72
N ILE A 2 45.51 -28.66 43.63
CA ILE A 2 44.85 -27.91 42.54
C ILE A 2 44.63 -26.46 43.01
N SER A 3 44.92 -25.51 42.13
CA SER A 3 44.63 -24.08 42.27
C SER A 3 43.11 -23.82 42.16
N ARG A 4 42.54 -22.96 43.01
CA ARG A 4 41.15 -22.49 42.87
C ARG A 4 41.15 -20.99 42.57
N TYR A 5 41.02 -20.65 41.29
CA TYR A 5 40.67 -19.30 40.84
C TYR A 5 39.15 -19.19 40.83
N THR A 6 38.60 -18.35 41.70
CA THR A 6 37.19 -18.01 41.71
C THR A 6 36.96 -16.90 40.69
N SER A 7 36.62 -17.28 39.45
CA SER A 7 36.23 -16.32 38.41
C SER A 7 34.87 -15.72 38.73
N PHE A 8 34.84 -14.43 39.08
CA PHE A 8 33.61 -13.64 39.12
C PHE A 8 33.25 -13.24 37.68
N ALA A 9 32.26 -13.91 37.10
CA ALA A 9 31.71 -13.55 35.81
C ALA A 9 30.72 -12.39 36.00
N THR A 10 31.14 -11.17 35.65
CA THR A 10 30.27 -9.99 35.60
C THR A 10 29.34 -10.12 34.40
N VAL A 11 28.05 -10.37 34.65
CA VAL A 11 27.01 -10.33 33.62
C VAL A 11 26.76 -8.86 33.27
N VAL A 12 27.26 -8.42 32.12
CA VAL A 12 26.89 -7.13 31.54
C VAL A 12 25.47 -7.27 30.98
N LEU A 13 24.49 -6.80 31.74
CA LEU A 13 23.11 -6.66 31.29
C LEU A 13 23.08 -5.49 30.30
N VAL A 14 23.18 -5.78 29.00
CA VAL A 14 22.94 -4.76 27.96
C VAL A 14 21.43 -4.52 27.92
N SER A 15 20.98 -3.48 28.62
CA SER A 15 19.64 -2.94 28.50
C SER A 15 19.46 -2.36 27.11
N LEU A 16 18.98 -3.19 26.18
CA LEU A 16 18.37 -2.73 24.93
C LEU A 16 17.15 -1.90 25.29
N ILE A 17 17.35 -0.59 25.31
CA ILE A 17 16.28 0.41 25.29
C ILE A 17 15.59 0.20 23.93
N PHE A 18 14.55 -0.63 23.91
CA PHE A 18 13.56 -0.59 22.85
C PHE A 18 12.90 0.77 22.95
N ALA A 19 13.47 1.75 22.27
CA ALA A 19 12.74 2.94 21.89
C ALA A 19 11.48 2.43 21.21
N ALA A 20 10.33 2.64 21.84
CA ALA A 20 9.04 2.58 21.19
C ALA A 20 9.04 3.69 20.16
N CYS A 21 9.73 3.45 19.04
CA CYS A 21 9.51 4.15 17.80
C CYS A 21 8.05 3.82 17.50
N GLY A 22 7.16 4.79 17.69
CA GLY A 22 5.82 4.68 17.12
C GLY A 22 6.04 4.42 15.64
N LEU A 23 5.87 3.17 15.23
CA LEU A 23 5.82 2.77 13.85
C LEU A 23 4.60 3.49 13.31
N LYS A 24 4.79 4.75 12.91
CA LYS A 24 3.86 5.46 12.06
C LYS A 24 3.76 4.57 10.84
N ASP A 25 2.54 4.12 10.53
CA ASP A 25 2.30 3.37 9.31
C ASP A 25 3.00 4.08 8.14
N PRO A 26 3.60 3.33 7.20
CA PRO A 26 4.28 3.94 6.08
C PRO A 26 3.32 4.93 5.40
N GLU A 27 3.82 6.10 4.98
CA GLU A 27 2.96 7.19 4.49
C GLU A 27 2.11 6.80 3.27
N TRP A 28 2.48 5.72 2.59
CA TRP A 28 1.75 5.19 1.45
C TRP A 28 0.62 4.21 1.83
N ALA A 29 0.63 3.66 3.04
CA ALA A 29 -0.43 2.77 3.52
C ALA A 29 -1.64 3.59 3.97
N GLY A 30 -2.83 3.01 3.80
CA GLY A 30 -4.11 3.62 4.11
C GLY A 30 -5.04 3.68 2.91
N SER A 31 -6.09 4.47 3.06
CA SER A 31 -7.20 4.52 2.12
C SER A 31 -7.11 5.75 1.21
N TRP A 32 -7.41 5.54 -0.07
CA TRP A 32 -7.20 6.53 -1.12
C TRP A 32 -8.42 6.62 -2.05
N GLU A 33 -8.88 7.84 -2.34
CA GLU A 33 -9.97 8.12 -3.29
C GLU A 33 -9.38 8.59 -4.61
N VAL A 34 -9.73 7.93 -5.72
CA VAL A 34 -9.34 8.36 -7.07
C VAL A 34 -10.07 9.63 -7.46
N THR A 35 -9.30 10.68 -7.79
CA THR A 35 -9.82 11.99 -8.20
C THR A 35 -9.58 12.31 -9.67
N ARG A 36 -8.59 11.66 -10.28
CA ARG A 36 -8.27 11.79 -11.71
C ARG A 36 -7.80 10.46 -12.26
N ALA A 37 -8.30 10.07 -13.41
CA ALA A 37 -7.76 8.97 -14.20
C ALA A 37 -7.56 9.44 -15.64
N ASN A 38 -6.43 9.10 -16.23
CA ASN A 38 -6.19 9.33 -17.67
C ASN A 38 -6.29 10.81 -18.06
N GLY A 39 -5.96 11.71 -17.13
CA GLY A 39 -6.06 13.17 -17.31
C GLY A 39 -7.44 13.76 -17.02
N GLU A 40 -8.49 12.94 -16.90
CA GLU A 40 -9.86 13.38 -16.66
C GLU A 40 -10.20 13.37 -15.16
N GLN A 41 -10.88 14.42 -14.70
CA GLN A 41 -11.39 14.48 -13.33
C GLN A 41 -12.57 13.50 -13.19
N ILE A 42 -12.51 12.67 -12.15
CA ILE A 42 -13.60 11.76 -11.79
C ILE A 42 -14.42 12.43 -10.71
N GLU A 43 -15.72 12.60 -10.96
CA GLU A 43 -16.66 13.07 -9.96
C GLU A 43 -17.19 11.88 -9.13
N ASN A 44 -17.39 12.12 -7.83
CA ASN A 44 -18.01 11.18 -6.88
C ASN A 44 -17.25 9.86 -6.61
N GLY A 45 -15.92 9.88 -6.56
CA GLY A 45 -15.13 8.80 -5.96
C GLY A 45 -15.47 7.41 -6.52
N ALA A 46 -15.44 7.23 -7.84
CA ALA A 46 -15.86 5.97 -8.47
C ALA A 46 -14.96 4.77 -8.11
N VAL A 47 -13.72 5.05 -7.69
CA VAL A 47 -12.71 4.04 -7.38
C VAL A 47 -11.96 4.47 -6.11
N TYR A 48 -11.79 3.52 -5.20
CA TYR A 48 -10.98 3.65 -3.99
C TYR A 48 -9.88 2.60 -3.96
N TYR A 49 -8.78 2.91 -3.30
CA TYR A 49 -7.74 1.94 -2.96
C TYR A 49 -7.57 1.83 -1.45
N ASP A 50 -7.20 0.64 -1.00
CA ASP A 50 -6.69 0.37 0.35
C ASP A 50 -5.32 -0.28 0.23
N LEU A 51 -4.28 0.42 0.68
CA LEU A 51 -2.88 0.01 0.57
C LEU A 51 -2.37 -0.43 1.94
N SER A 52 -1.73 -1.60 1.97
CA SER A 52 -1.09 -2.19 3.17
C SER A 52 0.30 -2.74 2.83
N GLU A 53 1.07 -3.23 3.80
CA GLU A 53 2.36 -3.90 3.53
C GLU A 53 2.23 -5.22 2.76
N GLU A 54 1.03 -5.80 2.70
CA GLU A 54 0.79 -7.11 2.10
C GLU A 54 0.16 -6.98 0.70
N ALA A 55 -0.78 -6.06 0.55
CA ALA A 55 -1.63 -5.98 -0.64
C ALA A 55 -2.09 -4.56 -0.96
N VAL A 56 -2.45 -4.39 -2.23
CA VAL A 56 -3.26 -3.28 -2.74
C VAL A 56 -4.64 -3.81 -3.06
N ILE A 57 -5.66 -3.24 -2.44
CA ILE A 57 -7.06 -3.57 -2.69
C ILE A 57 -7.68 -2.42 -3.47
N GLN A 58 -8.24 -2.71 -4.64
CA GLN A 58 -9.02 -1.76 -5.43
C GLN A 58 -10.51 -2.05 -5.25
N ILE A 59 -11.28 -1.01 -4.97
CA ILE A 59 -12.71 -1.08 -4.70
C ILE A 59 -13.41 -0.10 -5.63
N TYR A 60 -14.40 -0.57 -6.39
CA TYR A 60 -15.21 0.30 -7.24
C TYR A 60 -16.63 -0.22 -7.36
N ARG A 61 -17.57 0.70 -7.55
CA ARG A 61 -18.97 0.40 -7.80
C ARG A 61 -19.25 0.47 -9.30
N GLY A 62 -19.92 -0.56 -9.82
CA GLY A 62 -20.33 -0.61 -11.22
C GLY A 62 -21.25 0.56 -11.59
N SER A 63 -21.35 0.84 -12.89
CA SER A 63 -22.16 1.96 -13.43
C SER A 63 -23.67 1.81 -13.20
N ASP A 64 -24.14 0.62 -12.86
CA ASP A 64 -25.52 0.33 -12.47
C ASP A 64 -25.80 0.65 -10.99
N GLY A 65 -24.75 0.93 -10.20
CA GLY A 65 -24.89 1.23 -8.80
C GLY A 65 -25.33 0.04 -7.95
N GLU A 66 -25.39 -1.19 -8.47
CA GLU A 66 -25.83 -2.35 -7.68
C GLU A 66 -24.68 -3.27 -7.31
N ASP A 67 -23.66 -3.39 -8.16
CA ASP A 67 -22.56 -4.33 -7.94
C ASP A 67 -21.26 -3.62 -7.53
N CYS A 68 -20.73 -4.02 -6.37
CA CYS A 68 -19.38 -3.66 -5.97
C CYS A 68 -18.36 -4.72 -6.38
N SER A 69 -17.27 -4.25 -6.97
CA SER A 69 -16.13 -5.07 -7.37
C SER A 69 -14.96 -4.75 -6.45
N ILE A 70 -14.36 -5.82 -5.90
CA ILE A 70 -13.17 -5.75 -5.07
C ILE A 70 -12.09 -6.61 -5.72
N LEU A 71 -10.96 -5.99 -6.04
CA LEU A 71 -9.80 -6.64 -6.62
C LEU A 71 -8.64 -6.55 -5.63
N THR A 72 -8.05 -7.69 -5.27
CA THR A 72 -6.89 -7.75 -4.39
C THR A 72 -5.64 -8.12 -5.18
N HIS A 73 -4.58 -7.33 -5.01
CA HIS A 73 -3.29 -7.53 -5.64
C HIS A 73 -2.19 -7.65 -4.58
N ASN A 74 -1.44 -8.74 -4.63
CA ASN A 74 -0.29 -8.91 -3.75
C ASN A 74 0.83 -7.96 -4.16
N ILE A 75 1.49 -7.37 -3.17
CA ILE A 75 2.66 -6.53 -3.39
C ILE A 75 3.85 -7.41 -3.75
N SER A 76 4.55 -7.02 -4.82
CA SER A 76 5.74 -7.70 -5.30
C SER A 76 7.03 -7.00 -4.88
N GLU A 77 6.99 -5.70 -4.62
CA GLU A 77 8.16 -4.90 -4.20
C GLU A 77 7.74 -3.63 -3.46
N ILE A 78 8.48 -3.27 -2.41
CA ILE A 78 8.35 -2.00 -1.68
C ILE A 78 9.72 -1.31 -1.69
N ASN A 79 9.78 -0.06 -2.14
CA ASN A 79 11.00 0.75 -2.18
C ASN A 79 10.70 2.19 -1.72
N GLY A 80 10.86 2.44 -0.42
CA GLY A 80 10.50 3.73 0.19
C GLY A 80 9.01 4.01 0.04
N ASN A 81 8.67 5.08 -0.69
CA ASN A 81 7.29 5.50 -0.95
C ASN A 81 6.70 4.92 -2.25
N VAL A 82 7.36 3.92 -2.82
CA VAL A 82 6.92 3.24 -4.04
C VAL A 82 6.55 1.80 -3.74
N VAL A 83 5.30 1.45 -4.00
CA VAL A 83 4.76 0.09 -3.93
C VAL A 83 4.57 -0.43 -5.35
N THR A 84 4.99 -1.66 -5.61
CA THR A 84 4.76 -2.32 -6.90
C THR A 84 3.93 -3.57 -6.72
N ILE A 85 2.89 -3.73 -7.54
CA ILE A 85 2.15 -4.99 -7.68
C ILE A 85 2.44 -5.61 -9.03
N THR A 86 2.22 -6.92 -9.12
CA THR A 86 2.25 -7.63 -10.39
C THR A 86 0.85 -8.15 -10.70
N THR A 87 0.22 -7.64 -11.75
CA THR A 87 -1.08 -8.11 -12.22
C THR A 87 -0.89 -9.14 -13.34
N GLY A 88 -1.74 -10.18 -13.34
CA GLY A 88 -1.74 -11.19 -14.39
C GLY A 88 -2.90 -10.95 -15.35
N LYS A 89 -2.64 -10.40 -16.54
CA LYS A 89 -3.69 -10.25 -17.57
C LYS A 89 -3.85 -11.47 -18.49
N SER A 90 -2.89 -12.38 -18.51
CA SER A 90 -2.95 -13.69 -19.20
C SER A 90 -1.65 -14.46 -18.91
N LYS A 91 -1.64 -15.78 -19.09
CA LYS A 91 -0.57 -16.74 -18.71
C LYS A 91 0.85 -16.42 -19.23
N SER A 92 1.04 -15.38 -20.04
CA SER A 92 2.33 -15.00 -20.64
C SER A 92 2.69 -13.51 -20.56
N ARG A 93 1.87 -12.66 -19.91
CA ARG A 93 2.21 -11.23 -19.71
C ARG A 93 1.85 -10.78 -18.29
N TYR A 94 2.88 -10.59 -17.48
CA TYR A 94 2.79 -9.90 -16.19
C TYR A 94 2.90 -8.39 -16.44
N GLU A 95 1.98 -7.62 -15.87
CA GLU A 95 2.00 -6.16 -15.89
C GLU A 95 2.40 -5.68 -14.48
N ARG A 96 3.38 -4.76 -14.40
CA ARG A 96 3.88 -4.25 -13.11
C ARG A 96 3.31 -2.87 -12.86
N ILE A 97 2.36 -2.74 -11.95
CA ILE A 97 1.76 -1.45 -11.61
C ILE A 97 2.53 -0.85 -10.44
N ARG A 98 2.90 0.42 -10.56
CA ARG A 98 3.63 1.18 -9.53
C ARG A 98 2.71 2.22 -8.89
N TYR A 99 2.74 2.27 -7.57
CA TYR A 99 2.04 3.20 -6.71
C TYR A 99 3.08 4.07 -6.00
N GLU A 100 3.10 5.37 -6.27
CA GLU A 100 4.04 6.32 -5.69
C GLU A 100 3.30 7.34 -4.84
N VAL A 101 3.70 7.51 -3.59
CA VAL A 101 3.09 8.48 -2.67
C VAL A 101 4.00 9.67 -2.43
N SER A 102 3.43 10.86 -2.59
CA SER A 102 4.08 12.14 -2.34
C SER A 102 3.12 13.06 -1.57
N GLY A 103 3.39 13.25 -0.27
CA GLY A 103 2.47 13.94 0.62
C GLY A 103 1.13 13.21 0.73
N GLU A 104 0.02 13.90 0.48
CA GLU A 104 -1.34 13.35 0.54
C GLU A 104 -1.83 12.82 -0.82
N THR A 105 -0.92 12.58 -1.77
CA THR A 105 -1.25 12.13 -3.13
C THR A 105 -0.62 10.78 -3.44
N LEU A 106 -1.44 9.86 -3.96
CA LEU A 106 -1.04 8.58 -4.53
C LEU A 106 -1.12 8.65 -6.05
N LYS A 107 -0.05 8.23 -6.72
CA LYS A 107 0.03 8.13 -8.17
C LYS A 107 0.19 6.68 -8.61
N GLU A 108 -0.73 6.20 -9.44
CA GLU A 108 -0.60 4.90 -10.12
C GLU A 108 0.05 5.08 -11.50
N THR A 109 0.93 4.17 -11.89
CA THR A 109 1.53 4.11 -13.24
C THR A 109 1.67 2.68 -13.70
N SER A 110 1.14 2.36 -14.89
CA SER A 110 1.31 1.07 -15.55
C SER A 110 2.23 1.15 -16.80
N PRO A 111 3.12 0.14 -17.03
CA PRO A 111 4.01 0.08 -18.19
C PRO A 111 3.38 -0.50 -19.46
N ALA A 112 2.15 -1.04 -19.43
CA ALA A 112 1.51 -1.54 -20.65
C ALA A 112 0.94 -0.37 -21.49
N ASP A 113 1.66 -0.02 -22.56
CA ASP A 113 1.33 0.93 -23.64
C ASP A 113 0.94 2.36 -23.20
N SER A 114 1.96 3.22 -23.20
CA SER A 114 1.98 4.65 -23.54
C SER A 114 0.68 5.49 -23.39
N SER A 115 0.85 6.60 -22.66
CA SER A 115 0.00 7.80 -22.51
C SER A 115 -1.15 7.82 -21.49
N ASP A 116 -1.90 6.73 -21.28
CA ASP A 116 -3.27 6.95 -20.78
C ASP A 116 -3.65 6.32 -19.44
N HIS A 117 -2.75 5.75 -18.63
CA HIS A 117 -3.14 5.20 -17.31
C HIS A 117 -2.33 5.81 -16.17
N ASN A 118 -2.56 7.10 -15.95
CA ASN A 118 -2.14 7.80 -14.75
C ASN A 118 -3.36 8.02 -13.86
N VAL A 119 -3.35 7.38 -12.69
CA VAL A 119 -4.35 7.63 -11.66
C VAL A 119 -3.74 8.55 -10.61
N ILE A 120 -4.51 9.55 -10.19
CA ILE A 120 -4.18 10.40 -9.05
C ILE A 120 -5.28 10.20 -8.01
N ALA A 121 -4.87 9.79 -6.82
CA ALA A 121 -5.74 9.62 -5.67
C ALA A 121 -5.27 10.48 -4.50
N LYS A 122 -6.21 10.86 -3.64
CA LYS A 122 -5.93 11.60 -2.40
C LYS A 122 -6.21 10.69 -1.20
N ALA A 123 -5.51 10.93 -0.08
CA ALA A 123 -5.79 10.22 1.15
C ALA A 123 -7.22 10.54 1.65
N VAL A 124 -7.88 9.55 2.23
CA VAL A 124 -9.21 9.70 2.84
C VAL A 124 -9.28 9.01 4.19
N ASP A 125 -10.04 9.59 5.10
CA ASP A 125 -10.36 8.97 6.39
C ASP A 125 -11.63 8.14 6.26
N GLY A 126 -11.55 6.86 6.65
CA GLY A 126 -12.68 5.93 6.66
C GLY A 126 -12.45 4.71 5.78
N ASP A 127 -13.25 3.67 6.02
CA ASP A 127 -13.11 2.42 5.27
C ASP A 127 -13.65 2.61 3.83
N PRO A 128 -12.82 2.34 2.80
CA PRO A 128 -13.14 2.61 1.41
C PRO A 128 -14.32 1.79 0.88
N ARG A 129 -14.70 0.68 1.54
CA ARG A 129 -15.90 -0.08 1.18
C ARG A 129 -17.18 0.69 1.50
N TYR A 130 -17.23 1.33 2.66
CA TYR A 130 -18.36 2.19 3.03
C TYR A 130 -18.39 3.45 2.17
N LEU A 131 -17.23 4.06 1.90
CA LEU A 131 -17.14 5.25 1.06
C LEU A 131 -17.57 4.97 -0.39
N ALA A 132 -17.29 3.78 -0.91
CA ALA A 132 -17.79 3.31 -2.20
C ALA A 132 -19.28 2.93 -2.18
N GLY A 133 -19.90 2.83 -1.00
CA GLY A 133 -21.28 2.38 -0.83
C GLY A 133 -21.47 0.89 -1.14
N CYS A 134 -20.47 0.08 -0.80
CA CYS A 134 -20.44 -1.37 -1.00
C CYS A 134 -20.95 -2.20 0.18
N GLU A 135 -21.40 -1.54 1.25
CA GLU A 135 -21.94 -2.16 2.48
C GLU A 135 -23.29 -1.56 2.88
#